data_AF-A0A085LW22-F1
#
_entry.id   AF-A0A085LW22-F1
#
_cell.length_a   1.000
_cell.length_b   1.000
_cell.length_c   1.000
_cell.angle_alpha   90.00
_cell.angle_beta   90.00
_cell.angle_gamma   90.00
#
_symmetry.space_group_name_H-M   'P 1'
#
loop_
_entity.id
_entity.type
_entity.pdbx_description
1 polymer ?
#
loop_
_entity_poly.entity_id
_entity_poly.type
_entity_poly.pdbx_seq_one_letter_code
_entity_poly.pdbx_strand_id
1 'polypeptide(L)'
;MLPIVPVLIAGTDGREIPAMALLDKGGEISMIRLDLSDKLHLAGPTESCRFTTFHANDPTFTVRRVSFTVHSQDGLFELNVDDAYAVPKLHLNRKPVDIKDIVSRFEYLRDIEHELPLTGGEVTVLIGIDNPSAHEVIQYRTDPDRPRSPHATLTPFGWCLVGPFAPYIETHTKKCFGITLANNPDRPSLNELMERLFDVDIFGIQPKEIDTASSNEQRALRILETTIRFTGERYEAGLLWKTDYPRLPDNRLTSLKRFYALERRLINDPYLAAKYVTVIEEYLSYDHAKVLTAEEANVRPIGRTWYSKTPQIRASEFADFFCSCLP
;
A
#
# COMPACT_ATOMS: atom_id res chain seq x y z
N MET A 1 0.63 -5.68 26.47
CA MET A 1 -0.83 -5.67 26.49
C MET A 1 -1.32 -4.99 25.24
N LEU A 2 -2.42 -5.51 24.71
CA LEU A 2 -3.13 -4.96 23.58
C LEU A 2 -4.21 -4.00 24.09
N PRO A 3 -4.62 -2.99 23.29
CA PRO A 3 -5.67 -2.04 23.65
C PRO A 3 -7.04 -2.73 23.74
N ILE A 4 -7.34 -3.28 24.91
CA ILE A 4 -8.58 -4.02 25.18
C ILE A 4 -9.42 -3.21 26.16
N VAL A 5 -10.69 -3.04 25.83
CA VAL A 5 -11.69 -2.31 26.62
C VAL A 5 -12.89 -3.20 26.92
N PRO A 6 -13.52 -3.08 28.10
CA PRO A 6 -14.79 -3.71 28.37
C PRO A 6 -15.92 -2.92 27.69
N VAL A 7 -16.86 -3.63 27.08
CA VAL A 7 -18.00 -3.04 26.36
C VAL A 7 -19.27 -3.85 26.62
N LEU A 8 -20.41 -3.28 26.27
CA LEU A 8 -21.69 -3.97 26.21
C LEU A 8 -22.08 -4.10 24.75
N ILE A 9 -22.43 -5.31 24.30
CA ILE A 9 -22.89 -5.55 22.94
C ILE A 9 -24.41 -5.71 22.97
N ALA A 10 -25.12 -4.81 22.30
CA ALA A 10 -26.57 -4.87 22.18
C ALA A 10 -26.96 -5.71 20.95
N GLY A 11 -27.83 -6.69 21.21
CA GLY A 11 -28.48 -7.51 20.18
C GLY A 11 -29.70 -6.80 19.60
N THR A 12 -30.22 -7.36 18.51
CA THR A 12 -31.42 -6.84 17.82
C THR A 12 -32.70 -6.95 18.67
N ASP A 13 -32.68 -7.79 19.70
CA ASP A 13 -33.75 -7.99 20.67
C ASP A 13 -33.66 -7.04 21.89
N GLY A 14 -32.69 -6.11 21.89
CA GLY A 14 -32.45 -5.16 22.97
C GLY A 14 -31.72 -5.75 24.17
N ARG A 15 -31.27 -7.01 24.11
CA ARG A 15 -30.43 -7.59 25.17
C ARG A 15 -28.99 -7.10 25.02
N GLU A 16 -28.37 -6.79 26.14
CA GLU A 16 -26.95 -6.44 26.20
C GLU A 16 -26.14 -7.54 26.86
N ILE A 17 -25.02 -7.90 26.22
CA ILE A 17 -24.08 -8.88 26.76
C ILE A 17 -22.72 -8.21 26.98
N PRO A 18 -22.16 -8.27 28.21
CA PRO A 18 -20.80 -7.81 28.48
C PRO A 18 -19.77 -8.57 27.65
N ALA A 19 -18.82 -7.83 27.07
CA ALA A 19 -17.76 -8.37 26.23
C ALA A 19 -16.43 -7.63 26.48
N MET A 20 -15.34 -8.27 26.09
CA MET A 20 -14.04 -7.61 25.96
C MET A 20 -13.78 -7.36 24.48
N ALA A 21 -13.58 -6.10 24.11
CA ALA A 21 -13.27 -5.68 22.75
C ALA A 21 -11.79 -5.31 22.60
N LEU A 22 -11.13 -5.84 21.58
CA LEU A 22 -9.83 -5.38 21.13
C LEU A 22 -10.01 -4.21 20.15
N LEU A 23 -9.38 -3.07 20.39
CA LEU A 23 -9.31 -1.95 19.46
C LEU A 23 -8.11 -2.13 18.53
N ASP A 24 -8.33 -2.73 17.37
CA ASP A 24 -7.26 -3.05 16.43
C ASP A 24 -7.20 -2.08 15.25
N LYS A 25 -6.32 -1.08 15.32
CA LYS A 25 -6.04 -0.16 14.20
C LYS A 25 -5.43 -0.85 12.98
N GLY A 26 -4.85 -2.03 13.14
CA GLY A 26 -4.27 -2.82 12.05
C GLY A 26 -5.27 -3.74 11.35
N GLY A 27 -6.47 -3.93 11.93
CA GLY A 27 -7.54 -4.71 11.33
C GLY A 27 -8.42 -3.85 10.43
N GLU A 28 -8.59 -4.26 9.18
CA GLU A 28 -9.44 -3.54 8.21
C GLU A 28 -10.93 -3.69 8.49
N ILE A 29 -11.34 -4.73 9.22
CA ILE A 29 -12.73 -5.05 9.51
C ILE A 29 -12.92 -5.43 10.97
N SER A 30 -14.07 -5.06 11.51
CA SER A 30 -14.55 -5.49 12.81
C SER A 30 -15.03 -6.94 12.80
N MET A 31 -14.82 -7.64 13.90
CA MET A 31 -15.19 -9.05 14.05
C MET A 31 -15.85 -9.30 15.40
N ILE A 32 -16.78 -10.25 15.42
CA ILE A 32 -17.43 -10.74 16.62
C ILE A 32 -17.31 -12.25 16.68
N ARG A 33 -17.15 -12.82 17.86
CA ARG A 33 -17.11 -14.27 18.01
C ARG A 33 -18.49 -14.87 17.70
N LEU A 34 -18.51 -15.95 16.93
CA LEU A 34 -19.74 -16.55 16.41
C LEU A 34 -20.71 -16.95 17.53
N ASP A 35 -20.21 -17.50 18.63
CA ASP A 35 -21.04 -17.90 19.77
C ASP A 35 -21.71 -16.69 20.49
N LEU A 36 -21.06 -15.52 20.51
CA LEU A 36 -21.61 -14.28 21.04
C LEU A 36 -22.66 -13.73 20.06
N SER A 37 -22.34 -13.77 18.77
CA SER A 37 -23.28 -13.42 17.69
C SER A 37 -24.55 -14.26 17.74
N ASP A 38 -24.44 -15.58 17.96
CA ASP A 38 -25.57 -16.50 18.08
C ASP A 38 -26.42 -16.22 19.34
N LYS A 39 -25.76 -15.92 20.49
CA LYS A 39 -26.45 -15.55 21.74
C LYS A 39 -27.25 -14.25 21.62
N LEU A 40 -26.76 -13.31 20.82
CA LEU A 40 -27.41 -12.04 20.50
C LEU A 40 -28.40 -12.14 19.34
N HIS A 41 -28.57 -13.34 18.77
CA HIS A 41 -29.45 -13.60 17.63
C HIS A 41 -29.15 -12.70 16.41
N LEU A 42 -27.88 -12.35 16.20
CA LEU A 42 -27.48 -11.53 15.06
C LEU A 42 -27.57 -12.35 13.77
N ALA A 43 -28.26 -11.81 12.78
CA ALA A 43 -28.49 -12.44 11.49
C ALA A 43 -27.92 -11.59 10.36
N GLY A 44 -27.61 -12.24 9.25
CA GLY A 44 -27.15 -11.58 8.03
C GLY A 44 -26.62 -12.60 7.02
N PRO A 45 -26.16 -12.12 5.85
CA PRO A 45 -25.71 -12.99 4.77
C PRO A 45 -24.42 -13.72 5.17
N THR A 46 -24.27 -14.91 4.62
CA THR A 46 -23.03 -15.69 4.71
C THR A 46 -22.21 -15.45 3.45
N GLU A 47 -20.91 -15.21 3.60
CA GLU A 47 -20.00 -15.03 2.47
C GLU A 47 -18.66 -15.72 2.68
N SER A 48 -17.94 -15.89 1.58
CA SER A 48 -16.61 -16.50 1.54
C SER A 48 -15.57 -15.40 1.69
N CYS A 49 -14.74 -15.46 2.72
CA CYS A 49 -13.74 -14.45 3.02
C CYS A 49 -12.36 -15.09 3.21
N ARG A 50 -11.31 -14.41 2.75
CA ARG A 50 -9.92 -14.80 3.01
C ARG A 50 -9.25 -13.78 3.92
N PHE A 51 -8.92 -14.21 5.12
CA PHE A 51 -8.14 -13.42 6.07
C PHE A 51 -6.66 -13.64 5.80
N THR A 52 -5.96 -12.64 5.27
CA THR A 52 -4.53 -12.76 5.00
C THR A 52 -3.67 -12.23 6.14
N THR A 53 -2.62 -12.98 6.45
CA THR A 53 -1.48 -12.58 7.28
C THR A 53 -0.27 -12.27 6.39
N PHE A 54 0.86 -11.90 6.99
CA PHE A 54 2.08 -11.51 6.27
C PHE A 54 2.66 -12.59 5.32
N HIS A 55 2.17 -13.83 5.37
CA HIS A 55 2.59 -14.92 4.51
C HIS A 55 1.61 -15.27 3.37
N ALA A 56 0.43 -14.62 3.31
CA ALA A 56 -0.56 -14.72 2.23
C ALA A 56 -1.05 -16.14 1.81
N ASN A 57 -0.76 -17.18 2.61
CA ASN A 57 -1.13 -18.58 2.37
C ASN A 57 -2.32 -19.02 3.25
N ASP A 58 -3.24 -18.10 3.52
CA ASP A 58 -4.33 -18.33 4.46
C ASP A 58 -5.56 -18.96 3.76
N PRO A 59 -6.23 -19.92 4.40
CA PRO A 59 -7.40 -20.57 3.84
C PRO A 59 -8.58 -19.60 3.75
N THR A 60 -9.50 -19.90 2.83
CA THR A 60 -10.79 -19.19 2.74
C THR A 60 -11.74 -19.72 3.81
N PHE A 61 -12.43 -18.82 4.49
CA PHE A 61 -13.40 -19.09 5.54
C PHE A 61 -14.79 -18.63 5.13
N THR A 62 -15.79 -19.41 5.51
CA THR A 62 -17.18 -18.98 5.46
C THR A 62 -17.50 -18.17 6.71
N VAL A 63 -17.90 -16.91 6.53
CA VAL A 63 -18.22 -15.97 7.61
C VAL A 63 -19.65 -15.47 7.49
N ARG A 64 -20.29 -15.17 8.62
CA ARG A 64 -21.60 -14.51 8.64
C ARG A 64 -21.39 -13.02 8.89
N ARG A 65 -21.89 -12.19 7.98
CA ARG A 65 -21.84 -10.74 8.12
C ARG A 65 -22.98 -10.28 9.00
N VAL A 66 -22.69 -9.48 10.03
CA VAL A 66 -23.64 -9.06 11.05
C VAL A 66 -23.42 -7.60 11.43
N SER A 67 -24.49 -6.92 11.81
CA SER A 67 -24.44 -5.60 12.44
C SER A 67 -24.88 -5.68 13.90
N PHE A 68 -24.29 -4.86 14.76
CA PHE A 68 -24.63 -4.77 16.18
C PHE A 68 -24.22 -3.41 16.75
N THR A 69 -24.78 -3.06 17.90
CA THR A 69 -24.44 -1.82 18.61
C THR A 69 -23.52 -2.14 19.79
N VAL A 70 -22.52 -1.29 20.00
CA VAL A 70 -21.54 -1.37 21.08
C VAL A 70 -21.70 -0.15 21.98
N HIS A 71 -21.94 -0.39 23.27
CA HIS A 71 -21.99 0.67 24.28
C HIS A 71 -20.75 0.64 25.18
N SER A 72 -20.30 1.82 25.58
CA SER A 72 -19.38 1.97 26.71
C SER A 72 -20.05 1.52 28.02
N GLN A 73 -19.26 1.13 29.01
CA GLN A 73 -19.81 0.65 30.29
C GLN A 73 -20.57 1.73 31.07
N ASP A 74 -20.26 3.01 30.84
CA ASP A 74 -20.94 4.16 31.42
C ASP A 74 -22.17 4.61 30.61
N GLY A 75 -22.41 3.99 29.43
CA GLY A 75 -23.51 4.35 28.53
C GLY A 75 -23.37 5.72 27.85
N LEU A 76 -22.21 6.38 27.97
CA LEU A 76 -21.98 7.70 27.38
C LEU A 76 -21.61 7.67 25.91
N PHE A 77 -21.16 6.51 25.43
CA PHE A 77 -20.76 6.32 24.04
C PHE A 77 -21.46 5.10 23.44
N GLU A 78 -21.98 5.30 22.22
CA GLU A 78 -22.62 4.30 21.40
C GLU A 78 -21.95 4.26 20.03
N LEU A 79 -21.73 3.04 19.53
CA LEU A 79 -21.20 2.79 18.20
C LEU A 79 -22.00 1.70 17.51
N ASN A 80 -22.58 2.02 16.36
CA ASN A 80 -23.14 1.02 15.47
C ASN A 80 -22.01 0.44 14.61
N VAL A 81 -21.77 -0.86 14.77
CA VAL A 81 -20.80 -1.60 13.98
C VAL A 81 -21.56 -2.32 12.88
N ASP A 82 -21.32 -1.90 11.65
CA ASP A 82 -21.94 -2.48 10.46
C ASP A 82 -21.02 -3.46 9.75
N ASP A 83 -21.63 -4.47 9.12
CA ASP A 83 -20.94 -5.42 8.24
C ASP A 83 -19.74 -6.16 8.89
N ALA A 84 -19.74 -6.33 10.22
CA ALA A 84 -18.73 -7.09 10.93
C ALA A 84 -18.80 -8.60 10.64
N TYR A 85 -17.66 -9.28 10.75
CA TYR A 85 -17.59 -10.72 10.54
C TYR A 85 -17.74 -11.52 11.82
N ALA A 86 -18.76 -12.38 11.85
CA ALA A 86 -18.90 -13.41 12.86
C ALA A 86 -17.91 -14.54 12.58
N VAL A 87 -16.92 -14.68 13.44
CA VAL A 87 -15.81 -15.64 13.29
C VAL A 87 -15.82 -16.70 14.40
N PRO A 88 -15.42 -17.96 14.14
CA PRO A 88 -15.50 -19.02 15.14
C PRO A 88 -14.70 -18.73 16.42
N LYS A 89 -13.54 -18.08 16.28
CA LYS A 89 -12.65 -17.79 17.41
C LYS A 89 -11.69 -16.64 17.13
N LEU A 90 -11.53 -15.76 18.12
CA LEU A 90 -10.46 -14.75 18.16
C LEU A 90 -9.30 -15.30 19.00
N HIS A 91 -8.17 -15.61 18.36
CA HIS A 91 -7.03 -16.26 19.01
C HIS A 91 -6.14 -15.28 19.79
N LEU A 92 -6.72 -14.62 20.80
CA LEU A 92 -6.01 -13.66 21.65
C LEU A 92 -5.79 -14.28 23.03
N ASN A 93 -4.60 -14.83 23.27
CA ASN A 93 -4.24 -15.34 24.59
C ASN A 93 -3.99 -14.18 25.55
N ARG A 94 -4.98 -13.85 26.38
CA ARG A 94 -4.84 -12.88 27.47
C ARG A 94 -4.46 -13.60 28.76
N LYS A 95 -3.35 -13.21 29.37
CA LYS A 95 -3.06 -13.55 30.77
C LYS A 95 -3.69 -12.48 31.66
N PRO A 96 -4.37 -12.87 32.75
CA PRO A 96 -4.79 -11.90 33.76
C PRO A 96 -3.58 -11.13 34.28
N VAL A 97 -3.76 -9.85 34.56
CA VAL A 97 -2.72 -9.00 35.17
C VAL A 97 -3.30 -8.39 36.44
N ASP A 98 -2.49 -8.16 37.46
CA ASP A 98 -2.97 -7.43 38.64
C ASP A 98 -2.82 -5.93 38.41
N ILE A 99 -3.94 -5.19 38.44
CA ILE A 99 -3.92 -3.72 38.30
C ILE A 99 -3.08 -3.09 39.40
N LYS A 100 -3.12 -3.64 40.62
CA LYS A 100 -2.34 -3.12 41.75
C LYS A 100 -0.84 -3.30 41.52
N ASP A 101 -0.42 -4.42 40.95
CA ASP A 101 0.98 -4.63 40.53
C ASP A 101 1.40 -3.58 39.50
N ILE A 102 0.57 -3.35 38.47
CA ILE A 102 0.84 -2.33 37.44
C ILE A 102 1.02 -0.95 38.06
N VAL A 103 0.04 -0.50 38.84
CA VAL A 103 0.01 0.84 39.44
C VAL A 103 1.14 1.03 40.46
N SER A 104 1.59 -0.05 41.13
CA SER A 104 2.77 -0.01 41.99
C SER A 104 4.08 0.25 41.23
N ARG A 105 4.17 -0.24 39.98
CA ARG A 105 5.35 -0.14 39.11
C ARG A 105 5.37 1.12 38.26
N PHE A 106 4.20 1.70 37.97
CA PHE A 106 4.02 2.84 37.08
C PHE A 106 3.22 3.94 37.78
N GLU A 107 3.91 4.86 38.46
CA GLU A 107 3.26 5.85 39.33
C GLU A 107 2.29 6.79 38.60
N TYR A 108 2.56 7.08 37.32
CA TYR A 108 1.72 7.92 36.45
C TYR A 108 0.38 7.28 36.06
N LEU A 109 0.09 6.06 36.55
CA LEU A 109 -1.21 5.39 36.39
C LEU A 109 -2.03 5.38 37.69
N ARG A 110 -1.49 5.87 38.81
CA ARG A 110 -2.18 5.86 40.12
C ARG A 110 -3.45 6.70 40.13
N ASP A 111 -3.46 7.82 39.42
CA ASP A 111 -4.60 8.74 39.35
C ASP A 111 -5.83 8.11 38.68
N ILE A 112 -5.63 7.09 37.84
CA ILE A 112 -6.69 6.41 37.08
C ILE A 112 -6.91 4.95 37.52
N GLU A 113 -6.33 4.50 38.64
CA GLU A 113 -6.38 3.09 39.09
C GLU A 113 -7.81 2.51 39.07
N HIS A 114 -8.79 3.29 39.53
CA HIS A 114 -10.19 2.87 39.63
C HIS A 114 -10.93 2.83 38.29
N GLU A 115 -10.40 3.49 37.26
CA GLU A 115 -10.98 3.53 35.91
C GLU A 115 -10.29 2.54 34.96
N LEU A 116 -9.20 1.90 35.39
CA LEU A 116 -8.50 0.92 34.58
C LEU A 116 -9.38 -0.33 34.35
N PRO A 117 -9.34 -0.90 33.13
CA PRO A 117 -10.24 -1.97 32.75
C PRO A 117 -9.90 -3.24 33.50
N LEU A 118 -10.91 -4.06 33.79
CA LEU A 118 -10.71 -5.39 34.35
C LEU A 118 -9.71 -6.18 33.50
N THR A 119 -8.63 -6.61 34.13
CA THR A 119 -7.49 -7.33 33.55
C THR A 119 -7.76 -8.83 33.50
N GLY A 120 -8.85 -9.25 32.83
CA GLY A 120 -9.20 -10.66 32.64
C GLY A 120 -10.39 -10.87 31.69
N GLY A 121 -10.54 -12.09 31.16
CA GLY A 121 -11.61 -12.43 30.22
C GLY A 121 -11.12 -12.61 28.78
N GLU A 122 -11.84 -13.45 28.04
CA GLU A 122 -11.57 -13.74 26.63
C GLU A 122 -12.06 -12.59 25.76
N VAL A 123 -11.26 -12.22 24.75
CA VAL A 123 -11.67 -11.21 23.77
C VAL A 123 -12.68 -11.84 22.83
N THR A 124 -13.87 -11.26 22.78
CA THR A 124 -14.99 -11.77 21.97
C THR A 124 -15.37 -10.83 20.83
N VAL A 125 -14.82 -9.61 20.83
CA VAL A 125 -15.03 -8.61 19.79
C VAL A 125 -13.68 -7.99 19.40
N LEU A 126 -13.49 -7.73 18.11
CA LEU A 126 -12.41 -6.92 17.57
C LEU A 126 -13.06 -5.76 16.83
N ILE A 127 -12.68 -4.53 17.16
CA ILE A 127 -13.14 -3.33 16.47
C ILE A 127 -11.99 -2.85 15.59
N GLY A 128 -12.18 -2.98 14.29
CA GLY A 128 -11.23 -2.61 13.26
C GLY A 128 -11.22 -1.12 12.96
N ILE A 129 -10.35 -0.69 12.05
CA ILE A 129 -10.24 0.70 11.61
C ILE A 129 -11.42 1.14 10.73
N ASP A 130 -12.28 0.20 10.31
CA ASP A 130 -13.61 0.47 9.74
C ASP A 130 -14.53 1.26 10.67
N ASN A 131 -14.21 1.31 11.97
CA ASN A 131 -14.93 2.08 12.98
C ASN A 131 -14.01 3.11 13.67
N PRO A 132 -13.56 4.17 12.96
CA PRO A 132 -12.49 5.05 13.43
C PRO A 132 -12.81 5.77 14.76
N SER A 133 -14.09 6.08 15.02
CA SER A 133 -14.53 6.72 16.27
C SER A 133 -14.19 5.90 17.51
N ALA A 134 -14.20 4.56 17.41
CA ALA A 134 -13.80 3.67 18.51
C ALA A 134 -12.35 3.87 18.97
N HIS A 135 -11.51 4.39 18.06
CA HIS A 135 -10.05 4.49 18.22
C HIS A 135 -9.56 5.88 18.58
N GLU A 136 -10.48 6.81 18.84
CA GLU A 136 -10.15 8.16 19.28
C GLU A 136 -9.35 8.12 20.58
N VAL A 137 -8.34 8.99 20.67
CA VAL A 137 -7.51 9.15 21.86
C VAL A 137 -7.95 10.42 22.56
N ILE A 138 -8.76 10.27 23.61
CA ILE A 138 -9.28 11.39 24.40
C ILE A 138 -8.21 11.89 25.37
N GLN A 139 -7.53 10.95 26.05
CA GLN A 139 -6.42 11.24 26.96
C GLN A 139 -5.36 10.14 26.89
N TYR A 140 -4.17 10.49 27.39
CA TYR A 140 -3.00 9.62 27.38
C TYR A 140 -2.25 9.72 28.71
N ARG A 141 -1.74 8.60 29.23
CA ARG A 141 -0.87 8.53 30.41
C ARG A 141 0.38 7.74 30.07
N THR A 142 1.53 8.39 30.17
CA THR A 142 2.83 7.79 29.84
C THR A 142 3.94 8.38 30.72
N ASP A 143 5.09 7.73 30.67
CA ASP A 143 6.34 8.26 31.17
C ASP A 143 7.05 9.03 30.04
N PRO A 144 7.11 10.38 30.09
CA PRO A 144 7.71 11.19 29.02
C PRO A 144 9.22 10.94 28.86
N ASP A 145 9.89 10.49 29.92
CA ASP A 145 11.34 10.26 29.93
C ASP A 145 11.70 8.84 29.46
N ARG A 146 10.73 7.95 29.35
CA ARG A 146 10.93 6.54 28.96
C ARG A 146 10.01 6.13 27.81
N PRO A 147 10.43 6.35 26.55
CA PRO A 147 9.62 6.04 25.37
C PRO A 147 9.19 4.57 25.20
N ARG A 148 9.85 3.63 25.89
CA ARG A 148 9.50 2.19 25.88
C ARG A 148 8.60 1.78 27.04
N SER A 149 8.30 2.69 27.96
CA SER A 149 7.36 2.42 29.05
C SER A 149 5.98 2.14 28.48
N PRO A 150 5.21 1.24 29.11
CA PRO A 150 3.82 1.06 28.75
C PRO A 150 3.02 2.34 29.06
N HIS A 151 1.85 2.47 28.45
CA HIS A 151 0.99 3.63 28.61
C HIS A 151 -0.47 3.23 28.77
N ALA A 152 -1.28 4.17 29.24
CA ALA A 152 -2.73 4.05 29.21
C ALA A 152 -3.32 5.08 28.24
N THR A 153 -4.36 4.67 27.53
CA THR A 153 -5.07 5.51 26.57
C THR A 153 -6.54 5.50 26.94
N LEU A 154 -7.12 6.68 27.11
CA LEU A 154 -8.57 6.85 27.26
C LEU A 154 -9.18 6.91 25.87
N THR A 155 -10.07 5.97 25.60
CA THR A 155 -10.88 5.92 24.38
C THR A 155 -12.34 6.21 24.74
N PRO A 156 -13.25 6.36 23.76
CA PRO A 156 -14.67 6.51 24.05
C PRO A 156 -15.29 5.34 24.84
N PHE A 157 -14.64 4.17 24.83
CA PHE A 157 -15.06 3.00 25.61
C PHE A 157 -14.41 2.91 27.00
N GLY A 158 -13.56 3.88 27.38
CA GLY A 158 -12.84 3.92 28.65
C GLY A 158 -11.33 3.72 28.51
N TRP A 159 -10.65 3.57 29.65
CA TRP A 159 -9.20 3.39 29.66
C TRP A 159 -8.80 2.00 29.15
N CYS A 160 -7.68 1.95 28.42
CA CYS A 160 -7.01 0.71 28.05
C CYS A 160 -5.50 0.80 28.29
N LEU A 161 -4.89 -0.34 28.62
CA LEU A 161 -3.47 -0.45 28.91
C LEU A 161 -2.73 -1.02 27.68
N VAL A 162 -1.75 -0.26 27.17
CA VAL A 162 -1.03 -0.58 25.93
C VAL A 162 0.48 -0.67 26.18
N GLY A 163 1.12 -1.66 25.58
CA GLY A 163 2.59 -1.81 25.66
C GLY A 163 3.06 -2.86 26.67
N PRO A 164 4.36 -2.90 27.00
CA PRO A 164 4.98 -4.01 27.70
C PRO A 164 4.76 -3.96 29.23
N PHE A 165 3.69 -4.57 29.75
CA PHE A 165 3.42 -4.67 31.20
C PHE A 165 3.97 -5.93 31.88
N ALA A 166 4.34 -6.96 31.12
CA ALA A 166 4.85 -8.21 31.69
C ALA A 166 6.22 -8.00 32.37
N PRO A 167 6.57 -8.80 33.40
CA PRO A 167 7.98 -8.97 33.74
C PRO A 167 8.70 -9.53 32.52
N TYR A 168 9.84 -8.94 32.17
CA TYR A 168 10.67 -9.28 31.03
C TYR A 168 11.33 -10.66 31.26
N ILE A 169 10.54 -11.74 31.33
CA ILE A 169 11.04 -13.11 31.44
C ILE A 169 11.04 -13.71 30.03
N GLU A 170 12.26 -13.97 29.56
CA GLU A 170 12.69 -14.25 28.18
C GLU A 170 12.15 -15.54 27.53
N THR A 171 11.04 -16.13 27.99
CA THR A 171 10.60 -17.46 27.50
C THR A 171 9.26 -17.47 26.76
N HIS A 172 8.77 -16.31 26.30
CA HIS A 172 7.50 -16.25 25.57
C HIS A 172 7.72 -16.05 24.07
N THR A 173 7.21 -17.00 23.28
CA THR A 173 7.09 -16.87 21.83
C THR A 173 6.30 -15.60 21.51
N LYS A 174 6.97 -14.61 20.93
CA LYS A 174 6.33 -13.40 20.43
C LYS A 174 5.37 -13.83 19.33
N LYS A 175 4.07 -13.57 19.51
CA LYS A 175 3.06 -13.84 18.49
C LYS A 175 2.81 -12.56 17.70
N CYS A 176 2.98 -12.62 16.39
CA CYS A 176 2.59 -11.56 15.48
C CYS A 176 1.17 -11.87 15.00
N PHE A 177 0.27 -10.90 15.15
CA PHE A 177 -1.08 -10.97 14.59
C PHE A 177 -1.21 -9.75 13.68
N GLY A 178 -1.40 -10.01 12.39
CA GLY A 178 -1.78 -9.00 11.41
C GLY A 178 -2.82 -9.68 10.53
N ILE A 179 -4.04 -9.16 10.52
CA ILE A 179 -5.14 -9.69 9.73
C ILE A 179 -5.57 -8.58 8.79
N THR A 180 -5.26 -8.76 7.52
CA THR A 180 -5.73 -7.91 6.43
C THR A 180 -6.77 -8.69 5.66
N LEU A 181 -7.86 -8.05 5.24
CA LEU A 181 -8.79 -8.69 4.34
C LEU A 181 -8.14 -8.79 2.97
N ALA A 182 -7.84 -10.01 2.53
CA ALA A 182 -7.58 -10.17 1.11
C ALA A 182 -8.91 -10.03 0.39
N ASN A 183 -8.95 -9.13 -0.58
CA ASN A 183 -10.07 -8.96 -1.49
C ASN A 183 -10.68 -10.32 -1.86
N ASN A 184 -12.00 -10.37 -1.68
CA ASN A 184 -12.91 -11.47 -2.02
C ASN A 184 -12.45 -12.16 -3.31
N PRO A 185 -12.37 -13.51 -3.40
CA PRO A 185 -12.05 -14.20 -4.65
C PRO A 185 -13.00 -13.84 -5.82
N ASP A 186 -14.16 -13.23 -5.52
CA ASP A 186 -15.13 -12.73 -6.51
C ASP A 186 -14.88 -11.26 -6.95
N ARG A 187 -13.83 -10.59 -6.46
CA ARG A 187 -13.46 -9.26 -6.95
C ARG A 187 -12.75 -9.41 -8.30
N PRO A 188 -13.12 -8.61 -9.32
CA PRO A 188 -12.45 -8.63 -10.60
C PRO A 188 -10.94 -8.52 -10.41
N SER A 189 -10.18 -9.38 -11.10
CA SER A 189 -8.73 -9.36 -11.07
C SER A 189 -8.19 -7.96 -11.41
N LEU A 190 -6.92 -7.68 -11.06
CA LEU A 190 -6.28 -6.41 -11.48
C LEU A 190 -6.46 -6.18 -13.00
N ASN A 191 -6.41 -7.26 -13.78
CA ASN A 191 -6.67 -7.21 -15.22
C ASN A 191 -8.10 -6.75 -15.54
N GLU A 192 -9.12 -7.29 -14.87
CA GLU A 192 -10.52 -6.87 -15.06
C GLU A 192 -10.77 -5.43 -14.58
N LEU A 193 -10.09 -4.98 -13.52
CA LEU A 193 -10.14 -3.59 -13.09
C LEU A 193 -9.44 -2.65 -14.08
N MET A 194 -8.32 -3.09 -14.67
CA MET A 194 -7.65 -2.37 -15.74
C MET A 194 -8.51 -2.33 -17.01
N GLU A 195 -9.13 -3.44 -17.41
CA GLU A 195 -10.08 -3.51 -18.52
C GLU A 195 -11.23 -2.53 -18.30
N ARG A 196 -11.83 -2.53 -17.10
CA ARG A 196 -12.88 -1.55 -16.74
C ARG A 196 -12.39 -0.10 -16.77
N LEU A 197 -11.16 0.17 -16.33
CA LEU A 197 -10.58 1.51 -16.39
C LEU A 197 -10.43 1.95 -17.86
N PHE A 198 -9.91 1.08 -18.71
CA PHE A 198 -9.78 1.37 -20.14
C PHE A 198 -11.16 1.52 -20.81
N ASP A 199 -12.16 0.72 -20.46
CA ASP A 199 -13.52 0.87 -20.97
C ASP A 199 -14.13 2.23 -20.59
N VAL A 200 -13.83 2.75 -19.40
CA VAL A 200 -14.28 4.07 -18.94
C VAL A 200 -13.47 5.20 -19.60
N ASP A 201 -12.17 5.04 -19.82
CA ASP A 201 -11.34 6.02 -20.54
C ASP A 201 -11.67 6.08 -22.04
N ILE A 202 -12.19 4.99 -22.62
CA ILE A 202 -12.66 4.90 -24.00
C ILE A 202 -14.08 5.49 -24.15
N PHE A 203 -14.76 5.86 -23.06
CA PHE A 203 -16.14 6.36 -23.10
C PHE A 203 -16.25 7.65 -23.95
N GLY A 204 -16.92 7.54 -25.10
CA GLY A 204 -17.08 8.62 -26.08
C GLY A 204 -16.18 8.51 -27.32
N ILE A 205 -15.21 7.59 -27.33
CA ILE A 205 -14.42 7.24 -28.51
C ILE A 205 -15.09 6.04 -29.17
N GLN A 206 -15.81 6.27 -30.26
CA GLN A 206 -16.31 5.16 -31.08
C GLN A 206 -15.10 4.49 -31.74
N PRO A 207 -14.82 3.20 -31.50
CA PRO A 207 -13.76 2.49 -32.20
C PRO A 207 -14.06 2.57 -33.69
N LYS A 208 -13.16 3.21 -34.44
CA LYS A 208 -13.27 3.23 -35.89
C LYS A 208 -13.09 1.80 -36.38
N GLU A 209 -14.10 1.23 -37.03
CA GLU A 209 -14.02 -0.12 -37.59
C GLU A 209 -12.74 -0.25 -38.42
N ILE A 210 -11.98 -1.34 -38.25
CA ILE A 210 -10.68 -1.56 -38.89
C ILE A 210 -10.78 -1.40 -40.42
N ASP A 211 -11.94 -1.76 -40.99
CA ASP A 211 -12.25 -1.63 -42.41
C ASP A 211 -12.40 -0.16 -42.89
N THR A 212 -12.66 0.76 -41.96
CA THR A 212 -12.71 2.21 -42.23
C THR A 212 -11.40 2.93 -41.87
N ALA A 213 -10.45 2.22 -41.24
CA ALA A 213 -9.14 2.76 -40.89
C ALA A 213 -8.27 3.00 -42.13
N SER A 214 -7.46 4.05 -42.11
CA SER A 214 -6.52 4.33 -43.18
C SER A 214 -5.47 3.21 -43.30
N SER A 215 -4.88 3.07 -44.49
CA SER A 215 -3.81 2.07 -44.73
C SER A 215 -2.66 2.16 -43.71
N ASN A 216 -2.34 3.37 -43.23
CA ASN A 216 -1.32 3.59 -42.20
C ASN A 216 -1.77 3.09 -40.81
N GLU A 217 -3.04 3.27 -40.44
CA GLU A 217 -3.60 2.79 -39.16
C GLU A 217 -3.69 1.27 -39.14
N GLN A 218 -4.18 0.65 -40.22
CA GLN A 218 -4.20 -0.82 -40.36
C GLN A 218 -2.79 -1.42 -40.28
N ARG A 219 -1.78 -0.72 -40.80
CA ARG A 219 -0.38 -1.13 -40.66
C ARG A 219 0.10 -1.00 -39.22
N ALA A 220 -0.18 0.12 -38.55
CA ALA A 220 0.20 0.33 -37.15
C ALA A 220 -0.40 -0.75 -36.24
N LEU A 221 -1.68 -1.08 -36.43
CA LEU A 221 -2.35 -2.17 -35.71
C LEU A 221 -1.67 -3.52 -35.93
N ARG A 222 -1.39 -3.88 -37.20
CA ARG A 222 -0.64 -5.11 -37.52
C ARG A 222 0.72 -5.17 -36.83
N ILE A 223 1.44 -4.04 -36.76
CA ILE A 223 2.73 -3.98 -36.05
C ILE A 223 2.50 -4.24 -34.56
N LEU A 224 1.53 -3.59 -33.91
CA LEU A 224 1.24 -3.82 -32.49
C LEU A 224 0.88 -5.28 -32.21
N GLU A 225 -0.08 -5.84 -32.95
CA GLU A 225 -0.54 -7.22 -32.79
C GLU A 225 0.58 -8.25 -32.95
N THR A 226 1.53 -8.00 -33.87
CA THR A 226 2.61 -8.95 -34.17
C THR A 226 3.86 -8.77 -33.32
N THR A 227 4.06 -7.61 -32.69
CA THR A 227 5.32 -7.27 -32.00
C THR A 227 5.18 -7.05 -30.50
N ILE A 228 3.96 -6.81 -29.99
CA ILE A 228 3.74 -6.72 -28.55
C ILE A 228 4.06 -8.06 -27.91
N ARG A 229 4.98 -8.04 -26.95
CA ARG A 229 5.31 -9.20 -26.13
C ARG A 229 5.72 -8.77 -24.74
N PHE A 230 5.48 -9.64 -23.77
CA PHE A 230 5.96 -9.48 -22.41
C PHE A 230 7.26 -10.26 -22.22
N THR A 231 8.33 -9.60 -21.75
CA THR A 231 9.64 -10.22 -21.56
C THR A 231 9.84 -10.83 -20.16
N GLY A 232 8.80 -10.82 -19.32
CA GLY A 232 8.87 -11.21 -17.90
C GLY A 232 8.98 -10.02 -16.95
N GLU A 233 9.57 -8.92 -17.41
CA GLU A 233 9.71 -7.67 -16.63
C GLU A 233 8.96 -6.49 -17.27
N ARG A 234 8.92 -6.41 -18.61
CA ARG A 234 8.32 -5.29 -19.35
C ARG A 234 7.61 -5.73 -20.62
N TYR A 235 6.70 -4.89 -21.10
CA TYR A 235 6.15 -5.02 -22.45
C TYR A 235 7.06 -4.33 -23.45
N GLU A 236 7.37 -5.02 -24.54
CA GLU A 236 8.07 -4.46 -25.69
C GLU A 236 7.10 -4.43 -26.86
N ALA A 237 7.12 -3.35 -27.63
CA ALA A 237 6.33 -3.19 -28.85
C ALA A 237 7.22 -2.64 -29.97
N GLY A 238 6.94 -3.07 -31.20
CA GLY A 238 7.59 -2.57 -32.39
C GLY A 238 7.21 -1.11 -32.66
N LEU A 239 8.17 -0.33 -33.15
CA LEU A 239 7.92 1.04 -33.58
C LEU A 239 6.95 1.07 -34.77
N LEU A 240 5.94 1.94 -34.70
CA LEU A 240 4.83 2.04 -35.66
C LEU A 240 5.25 2.78 -36.95
N TRP A 241 6.26 2.25 -37.63
CA TRP A 241 6.77 2.83 -38.85
C TRP A 241 5.76 2.72 -40.00
N LYS A 242 5.57 3.85 -40.71
CA LYS A 242 4.75 3.90 -41.94
C LYS A 242 5.27 2.97 -43.05
N THR A 243 6.56 2.67 -43.07
CA THR A 243 7.21 1.79 -44.06
C THR A 243 8.23 0.87 -43.37
N ASP A 244 8.49 -0.32 -43.93
CA ASP A 244 9.49 -1.28 -43.41
C ASP A 244 10.93 -0.75 -43.49
N TYR A 245 11.14 0.17 -44.43
CA TYR A 245 12.39 0.86 -44.68
C TYR A 245 12.17 2.37 -44.53
N PRO A 246 12.10 2.89 -43.29
CA PRO A 246 12.07 4.33 -43.07
C PRO A 246 13.37 4.92 -43.65
N ARG A 247 13.26 6.06 -44.34
CA ARG A 247 14.40 6.84 -44.82
C ARG A 247 14.44 8.13 -44.03
N LEU A 248 15.00 8.05 -42.82
CA LEU A 248 15.24 9.21 -41.98
C LEU A 248 16.27 10.12 -42.67
N PRO A 249 15.99 11.43 -42.79
CA PRO A 249 16.97 12.38 -43.34
C PRO A 249 18.18 12.50 -42.41
N ASP A 250 19.36 12.81 -42.97
CA ASP A 250 20.54 13.09 -42.15
C ASP A 250 20.40 14.45 -41.46
N ASN A 251 20.09 14.42 -40.16
CA ASN A 251 19.99 15.62 -39.34
C ASN A 251 21.25 15.95 -38.54
N ARG A 252 22.38 15.27 -38.81
CA ARG A 252 23.63 15.38 -38.04
C ARG A 252 24.09 16.83 -37.86
N LEU A 253 24.14 17.60 -38.94
CA LEU A 253 24.60 19.00 -38.90
C LEU A 253 23.71 19.86 -37.98
N THR A 254 22.40 19.67 -38.05
CA THR A 254 21.43 20.39 -37.22
C THR A 254 21.55 19.98 -35.76
N SER A 255 21.72 18.69 -35.48
CA SER A 255 21.88 18.18 -34.12
C SER A 255 23.22 18.60 -33.51
N LEU A 256 24.30 18.66 -34.30
CA LEU A 256 25.59 19.16 -33.85
C LEU A 256 25.55 20.66 -33.49
N LYS A 257 24.86 21.49 -34.29
CA LYS A 257 24.64 22.91 -33.95
C LYS A 257 23.89 23.06 -32.63
N ARG A 258 22.88 22.22 -32.39
CA ARG A 258 22.11 22.20 -31.13
C ARG A 258 22.97 21.72 -29.96
N PHE A 259 23.85 20.75 -30.18
CA PHE A 259 24.79 20.26 -29.18
C PHE A 259 25.73 21.38 -28.72
N TYR A 260 26.41 22.08 -29.63
CA TYR A 260 27.29 23.20 -29.23
C TYR A 260 26.54 24.37 -28.57
N ALA A 261 25.26 24.56 -28.87
CA ALA A 261 24.44 25.54 -28.17
C ALA A 261 24.11 25.09 -26.73
N LEU A 262 23.83 23.81 -26.54
CA LEU A 262 23.62 23.21 -25.23
C LEU A 262 24.90 23.25 -24.40
N GLU A 263 26.04 22.85 -24.97
CA GLU A 263 27.36 22.86 -24.31
C GLU A 263 27.68 24.26 -23.74
N ARG A 264 27.56 25.30 -24.57
CA ARG A 264 27.73 26.70 -24.11
C ARG A 264 26.78 27.07 -22.97
N ARG A 265 25.55 26.55 -22.98
CA ARG A 265 24.57 26.79 -21.92
C ARG A 265 24.93 26.07 -20.62
N LEU A 266 25.48 24.85 -20.69
CA LEU A 266 25.91 24.09 -19.53
C LEU A 266 27.20 24.67 -18.91
N ILE A 267 28.13 25.17 -19.73
CA ILE A 267 29.32 25.88 -19.25
C ILE A 267 28.93 27.14 -18.45
N ASN A 268 27.92 27.86 -18.91
CA ASN A 268 27.46 29.10 -18.26
C ASN A 268 26.54 28.87 -17.05
N ASP A 269 26.04 27.63 -16.83
CA ASP A 269 25.14 27.29 -15.72
C ASP A 269 25.56 25.96 -15.08
N PRO A 270 26.42 26.01 -14.04
CA PRO A 270 26.92 24.83 -13.34
C PRO A 270 25.84 23.98 -12.66
N TYR A 271 24.74 24.61 -12.21
CA TYR A 271 23.64 23.89 -11.58
C TYR A 271 22.85 23.06 -12.61
N LEU A 272 22.56 23.65 -13.77
CA LEU A 272 21.96 22.94 -14.89
C LEU A 272 22.86 21.81 -15.39
N ALA A 273 24.19 22.03 -15.44
CA ALA A 273 25.16 21.01 -15.82
C ALA A 273 25.11 19.79 -14.89
N ALA A 274 25.12 20.00 -13.57
CA ALA A 274 25.03 18.92 -12.60
C ALA A 274 23.76 18.08 -12.78
N LYS A 275 22.59 18.72 -12.92
CA LYS A 275 21.32 18.02 -13.15
C LYS A 275 21.32 17.25 -14.48
N TYR A 276 21.96 17.81 -15.51
CA TYR A 276 22.05 17.18 -16.83
C TYR A 276 22.90 15.91 -16.80
N VAL A 277 23.99 15.90 -16.02
CA VAL A 277 24.83 14.72 -15.78
C VAL A 277 24.02 13.62 -15.10
N THR A 278 23.31 13.94 -14.01
CA THR A 278 22.48 12.96 -13.29
C THR A 278 21.48 12.25 -14.19
N VAL A 279 20.77 12.99 -15.05
CA VAL A 279 19.77 12.40 -15.98
C VAL A 279 20.44 11.46 -17.00
N ILE A 280 21.65 11.78 -17.46
CA ILE A 280 22.38 10.90 -18.40
C ILE A 280 22.85 9.64 -17.70
N GLU A 281 23.35 9.76 -16.46
CA GLU A 281 23.75 8.61 -15.65
C GLU A 281 22.54 7.69 -15.38
N GLU A 282 21.37 8.24 -15.08
CA GLU A 282 20.12 7.48 -14.96
C GLU A 282 19.80 6.73 -16.25
N TYR A 283 19.88 7.38 -17.42
CA TYR A 283 19.63 6.73 -18.71
C TYR A 283 20.61 5.61 -19.02
N LEU A 284 21.89 5.75 -18.64
CA LEU A 284 22.89 4.70 -18.77
C LEU A 284 22.60 3.55 -17.79
N SER A 285 22.18 3.86 -16.56
CA SER A 285 21.88 2.86 -15.53
C SER A 285 20.66 2.00 -15.84
N TYR A 286 19.63 2.60 -16.46
CA TYR A 286 18.41 1.91 -16.87
C TYR A 286 18.51 1.27 -18.27
N ASP A 287 19.70 1.24 -18.87
CA ASP A 287 19.95 0.73 -20.22
C ASP A 287 19.05 1.39 -21.29
N HIS A 288 18.68 2.65 -21.06
CA HIS A 288 17.94 3.50 -22.02
C HIS A 288 18.89 4.16 -23.02
N ALA A 289 20.18 4.23 -22.68
CA ALA A 289 21.25 4.72 -23.53
C ALA A 289 22.51 3.86 -23.35
N LYS A 290 23.31 3.74 -24.41
CA LYS A 290 24.61 3.07 -24.40
C LYS A 290 25.65 3.99 -25.04
N VAL A 291 26.85 4.01 -24.47
CA VAL A 291 28.02 4.65 -25.08
C VAL A 291 28.48 3.81 -26.28
N LEU A 292 28.44 4.41 -27.47
CA LEU A 292 28.82 3.74 -28.72
C LEU A 292 30.35 3.71 -28.90
N THR A 293 30.87 2.59 -29.40
CA THR A 293 32.28 2.51 -29.83
C THR A 293 32.49 3.31 -31.12
N ALA A 294 33.75 3.65 -31.45
CA ALA A 294 34.08 4.34 -32.69
C ALA A 294 33.64 3.55 -33.93
N GLU A 295 33.70 2.22 -33.86
CA GLU A 295 33.26 1.31 -34.91
C GLU A 295 31.73 1.34 -35.06
N GLU A 296 30.98 1.17 -33.96
CA GLU A 296 29.51 1.24 -33.95
C GLU A 296 29.00 2.60 -34.47
N ALA A 297 29.67 3.69 -34.10
CA ALA A 297 29.34 5.05 -34.54
C ALA A 297 29.57 5.29 -36.05
N ASN A 298 30.41 4.46 -36.69
CA ASN A 298 30.74 4.57 -38.11
C ASN A 298 29.84 3.69 -39.00
N VAL A 299 29.21 2.65 -38.45
CA VAL A 299 28.34 1.70 -39.19
C VAL A 299 27.07 2.35 -39.77
N ARG A 300 26.73 3.58 -39.36
CA ARG A 300 25.65 4.47 -39.88
C ARG A 300 24.66 3.79 -40.84
N PRO A 301 23.69 3.04 -40.30
CA PRO A 301 22.66 2.41 -41.12
C PRO A 301 21.90 3.50 -41.91
N ILE A 302 22.03 3.47 -43.23
CA ILE A 302 21.45 4.47 -44.14
C ILE A 302 19.93 4.48 -43.95
N GLY A 303 19.36 5.66 -43.67
CA GLY A 303 17.93 5.84 -43.46
C GLY A 303 17.40 5.42 -42.09
N ARG A 304 18.22 4.83 -41.21
CA ARG A 304 17.81 4.42 -39.84
C ARG A 304 18.55 5.18 -38.73
N THR A 305 19.35 6.17 -39.07
CA THR A 305 20.10 7.00 -38.10
C THR A 305 19.44 8.36 -37.95
N TRP A 306 19.13 8.77 -36.72
CA TRP A 306 18.61 10.10 -36.40
C TRP A 306 19.22 10.61 -35.09
N TYR A 307 19.73 11.83 -35.09
CA TYR A 307 20.42 12.41 -33.94
C TYR A 307 19.44 13.24 -33.10
N SER A 308 19.22 12.87 -31.84
CA SER A 308 18.35 13.60 -30.90
C SER A 308 19.02 14.85 -30.30
N LYS A 309 18.23 15.69 -29.61
CA LYS A 309 18.69 16.86 -28.85
C LYS A 309 19.31 16.49 -27.50
N THR A 310 18.94 15.33 -26.94
CA THR A 310 19.57 14.72 -25.76
C THR A 310 20.81 13.93 -26.19
N PRO A 311 21.84 13.80 -25.35
CA PRO A 311 23.14 13.31 -25.78
C PRO A 311 23.06 11.81 -26.00
N GLN A 312 22.74 11.39 -27.21
CA GLN A 312 23.28 10.15 -27.73
C GLN A 312 24.59 10.54 -28.42
N ILE A 313 25.66 10.68 -27.62
CA ILE A 313 26.92 11.24 -28.08
C ILE A 313 28.00 10.18 -28.13
N ARG A 314 28.74 10.25 -29.23
CA ARG A 314 30.06 9.66 -29.47
C ARG A 314 30.98 9.78 -28.25
N ALA A 315 31.54 8.66 -27.83
CA ALA A 315 32.55 8.61 -26.78
C ALA A 315 33.88 9.32 -27.11
N SER A 316 34.16 9.60 -28.39
CA SER A 316 35.52 10.01 -28.80
C SER A 316 35.85 11.49 -28.63
N GLU A 317 34.87 12.36 -28.38
CA GLU A 317 35.11 13.82 -28.20
C GLU A 317 34.80 14.31 -26.77
N PHE A 318 34.16 13.47 -25.94
CA PHE A 318 33.80 13.83 -24.56
C PHE A 318 34.90 13.53 -23.53
N ALA A 319 35.78 12.56 -23.80
CA ALA A 319 36.79 12.11 -22.85
C ALA A 319 37.96 13.11 -22.68
N ASP A 320 38.32 13.83 -23.73
CA ASP A 320 39.51 14.70 -23.70
C ASP A 320 39.26 16.07 -23.06
N PHE A 321 38.00 16.53 -22.98
CA PHE A 321 37.70 17.88 -22.50
C PHE A 321 37.30 17.94 -21.02
N PHE A 322 36.69 16.88 -20.46
CA PHE A 322 36.36 16.87 -19.02
C PHE A 322 37.58 16.68 -18.11
N CYS A 323 38.67 16.09 -18.61
CA CYS A 323 39.95 16.03 -17.89
C CYS A 323 40.71 17.37 -17.83
N SER A 324 40.32 18.38 -18.61
CA SER A 324 41.05 19.66 -18.69
C SER A 324 40.31 20.85 -18.06
N CYS A 325 39.11 20.66 -17.51
CA CYS A 325 38.31 21.73 -16.89
C CYS A 325 37.93 21.49 -15.41
N LEU A 326 38.60 20.55 -14.74
CA LEU A 326 38.61 20.46 -13.27
C LEU A 326 39.86 21.19 -12.75
N PRO A 327 39.71 22.14 -11.80
CA PRO A 327 40.80 22.47 -10.87
C PRO A 327 41.20 21.25 -10.03
#